data_AF-A0A821V2C9-F1
#
_entry.id   AF-A0A821V2C9-F1
#
_cell.length_a   1.000
_cell.length_b   1.000
_cell.length_c   1.000
_cell.angle_alpha   90.00
_cell.angle_beta   90.00
_cell.angle_gamma   90.00
#
_symmetry.space_group_name_H-M   'P 1'
#
loop_
_entity.id
_entity.type
_entity.pdbx_description
1 polymer ?
#
loop_
_entity_poly.entity_id
_entity_poly.type
_entity_poly.pdbx_seq_one_letter_code
_entity_poly.pdbx_strand_id
1 'polypeptide(L)'
;MSVEGKLRLKELVIRRSSAKGQITKFKNYLTGINDKLELNNIEFTELKLKLAKFEALSVRVDDLQGEIEVLSPENISTEIDERDNIEQDIIISIATAKTLVERFSKVFDCEHKRNSMHNVSCCVEESNSCTDLGLKLPQIQINKFDGAYFRWLEFKDTFENLIHNNDRIPPINKFHYLISYLQGDAARVISNFEVSANNYVSAWDLLCSRYNNKRILINHHLNSIFNIKQLPRESERALRFLVDQVTKDLRALASLGQPTHTWDTLIVFMLSSKLDNNTLLKWEEVRSSLDGDVPNLEQFYKFLIDRADILESLNRNNKSDINVSKPHVQVRSTYNNNYNTMVGEPTMLNGDLLERRRDLLGCKA
;
A
#
# COMPACT_ATOMS: atom_id res chain seq x y z
N MET A 1 -26.92 -6.25 45.42
CA MET A 1 -27.57 -6.10 44.09
C MET A 1 -29.05 -5.73 44.26
N SER A 2 -29.53 -4.69 43.55
CA SER A 2 -30.95 -4.26 43.53
C SER A 2 -31.87 -5.36 42.97
N VAL A 3 -33.17 -5.35 43.33
CA VAL A 3 -34.19 -6.27 42.79
C VAL A 3 -34.21 -6.22 41.25
N GLU A 4 -34.07 -5.02 40.69
CA GLU A 4 -33.99 -4.78 39.24
C GLU A 4 -32.76 -5.46 38.61
N GLY A 5 -31.59 -5.36 39.26
CA GLY A 5 -30.36 -6.03 38.80
C GLY A 5 -30.46 -7.55 38.82
N LYS A 6 -31.16 -8.11 39.82
CA LYS A 6 -31.42 -9.56 39.90
C LYS A 6 -32.37 -10.05 38.78
N LEU A 7 -33.38 -9.26 38.41
CA LEU A 7 -34.27 -9.57 37.30
C LEU A 7 -33.55 -9.49 35.95
N ARG A 8 -32.73 -8.45 35.76
CA ARG A 8 -31.92 -8.27 34.56
C ARG A 8 -30.89 -9.38 34.36
N LEU A 9 -30.19 -9.79 35.43
CA LEU A 9 -29.25 -10.90 35.39
C LEU A 9 -29.94 -12.21 34.95
N LYS A 10 -31.13 -12.51 35.48
CA LYS A 10 -31.91 -13.68 35.06
C LYS A 10 -32.28 -13.64 33.57
N GLU A 11 -32.69 -12.48 33.08
CA GLU A 11 -32.99 -12.28 31.65
C GLU A 11 -31.76 -12.54 30.78
N LEU A 12 -30.60 -12.00 31.15
CA LEU A 12 -29.34 -12.15 30.42
C LEU A 12 -28.88 -13.62 30.38
N VAL A 13 -28.97 -14.34 31.49
CA VAL A 13 -28.63 -15.78 31.55
C VAL A 13 -29.54 -16.62 30.63
N ILE A 14 -30.82 -16.26 30.53
CA ILE A 14 -31.76 -16.91 29.58
C ILE A 14 -31.35 -16.62 28.14
N ARG A 15 -31.00 -15.35 27.83
CA ARG A 15 -30.53 -14.96 26.48
C ARG A 15 -29.22 -15.68 26.11
N ARG A 16 -28.26 -15.80 27.04
CA ARG A 16 -27.04 -16.60 26.86
C ARG A 16 -27.37 -18.06 26.56
N SER A 17 -28.29 -18.66 27.31
CA SER A 17 -28.72 -20.05 27.08
C SER A 17 -29.31 -20.24 25.69
N SER A 18 -30.10 -19.27 25.20
CA SER A 18 -30.61 -19.25 23.82
C SER A 18 -29.48 -19.15 22.79
N ALA A 19 -28.48 -18.31 23.03
CA ALA A 19 -27.32 -18.16 22.15
C ALA A 19 -26.46 -19.42 22.12
N LYS A 20 -26.21 -20.07 23.26
CA LYS A 20 -25.56 -21.40 23.34
C LYS A 20 -26.30 -22.43 22.49
N GLY A 21 -27.64 -22.44 22.55
CA GLY A 21 -28.44 -23.31 21.69
C GLY A 21 -28.27 -23.04 20.19
N GLN A 22 -28.07 -21.78 19.79
CA GLN A 22 -27.76 -21.44 18.39
C GLN A 22 -26.35 -21.88 17.99
N ILE A 23 -25.37 -21.77 18.89
CA ILE A 23 -24.01 -22.29 18.70
C ILE A 23 -24.03 -23.79 18.46
N THR A 24 -24.73 -24.55 19.32
CA THR A 24 -24.87 -26.01 19.13
C THR A 24 -25.52 -26.36 17.79
N LYS A 25 -26.57 -25.63 17.38
CA LYS A 25 -27.23 -25.85 16.08
C LYS A 25 -26.28 -25.59 14.90
N PHE A 26 -25.46 -24.55 14.97
CA PHE A 26 -24.49 -24.25 13.91
C PHE A 26 -23.38 -25.31 13.87
N LYS A 27 -22.86 -25.73 15.03
CA LYS A 27 -21.90 -26.83 15.13
C LYS A 27 -22.42 -28.11 14.47
N ASN A 28 -23.66 -28.50 14.77
CA ASN A 28 -24.29 -29.68 14.15
C ASN A 28 -24.51 -29.54 12.64
N TYR A 29 -24.78 -28.31 12.17
CA TYR A 29 -24.86 -28.03 10.74
C TYR A 29 -23.50 -28.19 10.06
N LEU A 30 -22.43 -27.68 10.67
CA LEU A 30 -21.06 -27.82 10.15
C LEU A 30 -20.60 -29.27 10.11
N THR A 31 -20.89 -30.08 11.13
CA THR A 31 -20.58 -31.52 11.10
C THR A 31 -21.28 -32.21 9.92
N GLY A 32 -22.54 -31.88 9.65
CA GLY A 32 -23.28 -32.44 8.52
C GLY A 32 -22.78 -32.00 7.13
N ILE A 33 -22.02 -30.90 7.05
CA ILE A 33 -21.39 -30.42 5.81
C ILE A 33 -19.96 -30.94 5.66
N ASN A 34 -19.23 -31.08 6.77
CA ASN A 34 -17.83 -31.46 6.75
C ASN A 34 -17.60 -32.84 6.10
N ASP A 35 -18.57 -33.73 6.23
CA ASP A 35 -18.53 -35.08 5.66
C ASP A 35 -18.91 -35.12 4.17
N LYS A 36 -19.43 -34.02 3.61
CA LYS A 36 -19.78 -33.95 2.19
C LYS A 36 -18.53 -33.73 1.33
N LEU A 37 -18.45 -34.46 0.23
CA LEU A 37 -17.38 -34.30 -0.77
C LEU A 37 -17.57 -33.02 -1.59
N GLU A 38 -18.81 -32.68 -1.91
CA GLU A 38 -19.20 -31.52 -2.72
C GLU A 38 -20.46 -30.86 -2.13
N LEU A 39 -20.64 -29.57 -2.39
CA LEU A 39 -21.85 -28.81 -2.08
C LEU A 39 -22.42 -28.27 -3.39
N ASN A 40 -23.74 -28.17 -3.50
CA ASN A 40 -24.35 -27.43 -4.61
C ASN A 40 -24.33 -25.90 -4.34
N ASN A 41 -24.59 -25.10 -5.37
CA ASN A 41 -24.54 -23.63 -5.30
C ASN A 41 -25.40 -23.04 -4.17
N ILE A 42 -26.57 -23.66 -3.92
CA ILE A 42 -27.51 -23.20 -2.89
C ILE A 42 -26.94 -23.51 -1.50
N GLU A 43 -26.44 -24.72 -1.28
CA GLU A 43 -25.84 -25.14 -0.01
C GLU A 43 -24.57 -24.33 0.31
N PHE A 44 -23.75 -24.02 -0.69
CA PHE A 44 -22.56 -23.19 -0.51
C PHE A 44 -22.90 -21.74 -0.15
N THR A 45 -23.92 -21.18 -0.81
CA THR A 45 -24.43 -19.85 -0.48
C THR A 45 -25.05 -19.84 0.91
N GLU A 46 -25.79 -20.89 1.27
CA GLU A 46 -26.36 -21.07 2.61
C GLU A 46 -25.28 -21.14 3.69
N LEU A 47 -24.18 -21.87 3.44
CA LEU A 47 -23.03 -21.95 4.34
C LEU A 47 -22.43 -20.55 4.59
N LYS A 48 -22.20 -19.76 3.54
CA LYS A 48 -21.70 -18.37 3.66
C LYS A 48 -22.65 -17.48 4.45
N LEU A 49 -23.95 -17.57 4.19
CA LEU A 49 -24.96 -16.77 4.89
C LEU A 49 -25.07 -17.15 6.37
N LYS A 50 -25.00 -18.45 6.69
CA LYS A 50 -25.01 -18.92 8.08
C LYS A 50 -23.73 -18.54 8.82
N LEU A 51 -22.56 -18.58 8.16
CA LEU A 51 -21.31 -18.08 8.73
C LEU A 51 -21.42 -16.59 9.11
N ALA A 52 -21.89 -15.74 8.19
CA ALA A 52 -22.07 -14.32 8.47
C ALA A 52 -23.05 -14.07 9.64
N LYS A 53 -24.16 -14.82 9.69
CA LYS A 53 -25.10 -14.76 10.82
C LYS A 53 -24.47 -15.24 12.13
N PHE A 54 -23.56 -16.19 12.07
CA PHE A 54 -22.86 -16.73 13.24
C PHE A 54 -21.80 -15.77 13.77
N GLU A 55 -21.04 -15.08 12.90
CA GLU A 55 -20.13 -14.00 13.28
C GLU A 55 -20.88 -12.83 13.95
N ALA A 56 -22.09 -12.50 13.47
CA ALA A 56 -22.94 -11.52 14.14
C ALA A 56 -23.50 -12.03 15.49
N LEU A 57 -23.64 -13.35 15.67
CA LEU A 57 -24.04 -13.94 16.95
C LEU A 57 -22.89 -13.89 17.96
N SER A 58 -21.64 -14.10 17.54
CA SER A 58 -20.50 -14.11 18.45
C SER A 58 -20.30 -12.75 19.14
N VAL A 59 -20.45 -11.64 18.41
CA VAL A 59 -20.39 -10.29 18.98
C VAL A 59 -21.47 -10.10 20.05
N ARG A 60 -22.72 -10.51 19.76
CA ARG A 60 -23.81 -10.42 20.74
C ARG A 60 -23.59 -11.27 21.98
N VAL A 61 -22.91 -12.41 21.85
CA VAL A 61 -22.58 -13.30 22.98
C VAL A 61 -21.54 -12.64 23.88
N ASP A 62 -20.53 -11.98 23.29
CA ASP A 62 -19.51 -11.24 24.02
C ASP A 62 -20.11 -10.10 24.83
N ASP A 63 -20.99 -9.30 24.20
CA ASP A 63 -21.74 -8.23 24.88
C ASP A 63 -22.59 -8.77 26.05
N LEU A 64 -23.34 -9.85 25.82
CA LEU A 64 -24.17 -10.49 26.83
C LEU A 64 -23.33 -11.02 28.01
N GLN A 65 -22.20 -11.66 27.72
CA GLN A 65 -21.33 -12.22 28.74
C GLN A 65 -20.65 -11.12 29.55
N GLY A 66 -20.24 -10.02 28.91
CA GLY A 66 -19.75 -8.82 29.59
C GLY A 66 -20.79 -8.22 30.55
N GLU A 67 -22.06 -8.10 30.14
CA GLU A 67 -23.13 -7.63 31.04
C GLU A 67 -23.36 -8.59 32.22
N ILE A 68 -23.28 -9.91 32.00
CA ILE A 68 -23.48 -10.92 33.06
C ILE A 68 -22.37 -10.85 34.11
N GLU A 69 -21.11 -10.74 33.69
CA GLU A 69 -19.96 -10.65 34.60
C GLU A 69 -20.02 -9.42 35.49
N VAL A 70 -20.43 -8.27 34.94
CA VAL A 70 -20.62 -7.03 35.70
C VAL A 70 -21.74 -7.18 36.73
N LEU A 71 -22.82 -7.88 36.39
CA LEU A 71 -23.98 -8.07 37.26
C LEU A 71 -23.85 -9.28 38.20
N SER A 72 -22.83 -10.12 38.06
CA SER A 72 -22.61 -11.34 38.86
C SER A 72 -21.21 -11.38 39.53
N PRO A 73 -20.83 -10.34 40.31
CA PRO A 73 -19.50 -10.26 40.91
C PRO A 73 -19.23 -11.39 41.93
N GLU A 74 -20.30 -11.94 42.53
CA GLU A 74 -20.21 -13.03 43.50
C GLU A 74 -19.84 -14.38 42.86
N ASN A 75 -20.09 -14.55 41.55
CA ASN A 75 -19.81 -15.78 40.81
C ASN A 75 -18.83 -15.55 39.64
N ILE A 76 -18.04 -14.48 39.68
CA ILE A 76 -17.20 -14.04 38.57
C ILE A 76 -16.27 -15.13 38.02
N SER A 77 -15.68 -15.95 38.89
CA SER A 77 -14.81 -17.07 38.45
C SER A 77 -15.55 -18.06 37.56
N THR A 78 -16.78 -18.42 37.93
CA THR A 78 -17.60 -19.36 37.13
C THR A 78 -18.09 -18.74 35.83
N GLU A 79 -18.27 -17.42 35.80
CA GLU A 79 -18.68 -16.69 34.60
C GLU A 79 -17.51 -16.55 33.61
N ILE A 80 -16.28 -16.40 34.10
CA ILE A 80 -15.06 -16.45 33.26
C ILE A 80 -14.88 -17.85 32.65
N ASP A 81 -15.03 -18.92 33.45
CA ASP A 81 -14.94 -20.28 32.92
C ASP A 81 -16.02 -20.56 31.85
N GLU A 82 -17.23 -20.04 32.06
CA GLU A 82 -18.32 -20.14 31.10
C GLU A 82 -18.03 -19.34 29.82
N ARG A 83 -17.39 -18.16 29.93
CA ARG A 83 -16.91 -17.38 28.78
C ARG A 83 -15.92 -18.18 27.95
N ASP A 84 -14.88 -18.71 28.57
CA ASP A 84 -13.82 -19.47 27.89
C ASP A 84 -14.40 -20.66 27.11
N ASN A 85 -15.35 -21.39 27.72
CA ASN A 85 -16.04 -22.51 27.07
C ASN A 85 -16.84 -22.06 25.84
N ILE A 86 -17.58 -20.95 25.94
CA ILE A 86 -18.40 -20.42 24.85
C ILE A 86 -17.52 -19.87 23.73
N GLU A 87 -16.46 -19.12 24.06
CA GLU A 87 -15.51 -18.57 23.10
C GLU A 87 -14.80 -19.67 22.34
N GLN A 88 -14.36 -20.73 23.03
CA GLN A 88 -13.73 -21.88 22.39
C GLN A 88 -14.67 -22.55 21.37
N ASP A 89 -15.93 -22.77 21.72
CA ASP A 89 -16.93 -23.35 20.82
C ASP A 89 -17.21 -22.43 19.60
N ILE A 90 -17.24 -21.11 19.79
CA ILE A 90 -17.42 -20.11 18.73
C ILE A 90 -16.21 -20.13 17.79
N ILE A 91 -15.00 -20.06 18.33
CA ILE A 91 -13.74 -20.01 17.57
C ILE A 91 -13.63 -21.26 16.69
N ILE A 92 -13.83 -22.46 17.28
CA ILE A 92 -13.80 -23.72 16.54
C ILE A 92 -14.86 -23.73 15.43
N SER A 93 -16.07 -23.25 15.71
CA SER A 93 -17.17 -23.23 14.73
C SER A 93 -16.90 -22.25 13.59
N ILE A 94 -16.41 -21.04 13.87
CA ILE A 94 -16.04 -20.05 12.84
C ILE A 94 -14.87 -20.58 12.00
N ALA A 95 -13.85 -21.15 12.64
CA ALA A 95 -12.70 -21.72 11.94
C ALA A 95 -13.15 -22.84 11.00
N THR A 96 -13.95 -23.79 11.50
CA THR A 96 -14.50 -24.90 10.70
C THR A 96 -15.35 -24.40 9.54
N ALA A 97 -16.21 -23.41 9.76
CA ALA A 97 -17.02 -22.84 8.70
C ALA A 97 -16.18 -22.12 7.63
N LYS A 98 -15.15 -21.36 8.03
CA LYS A 98 -14.23 -20.68 7.11
C LYS A 98 -13.41 -21.66 6.28
N THR A 99 -12.90 -22.73 6.89
CA THR A 99 -12.16 -23.77 6.16
C THR A 99 -13.07 -24.51 5.18
N LEU A 100 -14.33 -24.78 5.54
CA LEU A 100 -15.31 -25.35 4.61
C LEU A 100 -15.65 -24.40 3.45
N VAL A 101 -15.88 -23.11 3.73
CA VAL A 101 -16.09 -22.11 2.68
C VAL A 101 -14.90 -22.05 1.73
N GLU A 102 -13.67 -22.07 2.24
CA GLU A 102 -12.47 -22.07 1.41
C GLU A 102 -12.36 -23.34 0.56
N ARG A 103 -12.57 -24.51 1.18
CA ARG A 103 -12.56 -25.82 0.53
C ARG A 103 -13.53 -25.86 -0.66
N PHE A 104 -14.79 -25.46 -0.44
CA PHE A 104 -15.81 -25.52 -1.48
C PHE A 104 -15.70 -24.36 -2.49
N SER A 105 -15.17 -23.18 -2.11
CA SER A 105 -14.92 -22.10 -3.08
C SER A 105 -13.94 -22.53 -4.18
N LYS A 106 -12.91 -23.31 -3.82
CA LYS A 106 -11.94 -23.86 -4.79
C LYS A 106 -12.60 -24.82 -5.80
N VAL A 107 -13.63 -25.55 -5.38
CA VAL A 107 -14.40 -26.46 -6.25
C VAL A 107 -15.29 -25.65 -7.21
N PHE A 108 -15.99 -24.63 -6.72
CA PHE A 108 -16.82 -23.75 -7.55
C PHE A 108 -16.01 -22.93 -8.56
N ASP A 109 -14.81 -22.46 -8.21
CA ASP A 109 -13.92 -21.74 -9.14
C ASP A 109 -13.39 -22.67 -10.26
N CYS A 110 -13.26 -23.96 -9.98
CA CYS A 110 -12.93 -24.99 -10.98
C CYS A 110 -14.13 -25.34 -11.87
N GLU A 111 -15.35 -25.41 -11.33
CA GLU A 111 -16.58 -25.62 -12.10
C GLU A 111 -16.94 -24.43 -12.98
N HIS A 112 -16.73 -23.18 -12.53
CA HIS A 112 -16.93 -21.99 -13.36
C HIS A 112 -15.92 -21.89 -14.52
N LYS A 113 -14.71 -22.44 -14.36
CA LYS A 113 -13.76 -22.61 -15.49
C LYS A 113 -14.17 -23.73 -16.43
N ARG A 114 -14.80 -24.81 -15.93
CA ARG A 114 -15.33 -25.92 -16.75
C ARG A 114 -16.60 -25.54 -17.52
N ASN A 115 -17.51 -24.76 -16.92
CA ASN A 115 -18.78 -24.37 -17.55
C ASN A 115 -18.65 -23.25 -18.59
N SER A 116 -17.50 -22.55 -18.64
CA SER A 116 -17.14 -21.70 -19.79
C SER A 116 -16.53 -22.48 -20.95
N MET A 117 -16.40 -23.81 -20.82
CA MET A 117 -15.97 -24.76 -21.86
C MET A 117 -17.00 -25.90 -21.97
N HIS A 118 -18.25 -25.58 -22.28
CA HIS A 118 -19.15 -26.60 -22.84
C HIS A 118 -19.19 -26.47 -24.38
N ASN A 119 -18.11 -26.88 -25.01
CA ASN A 119 -18.20 -27.79 -26.15
C ASN A 119 -16.89 -28.56 -26.31
N VAL A 120 -17.04 -29.87 -26.53
CA VAL A 120 -16.02 -30.91 -26.71
C VAL A 120 -15.60 -31.64 -25.41
N SER A 121 -15.71 -32.96 -25.55
CA SER A 121 -15.75 -34.04 -24.56
C SER A 121 -14.37 -34.63 -24.26
N CYS A 122 -14.28 -35.32 -23.10
CA CYS A 122 -13.37 -36.43 -22.74
C CYS A 122 -11.86 -36.10 -22.59
N CYS A 123 -11.07 -36.56 -21.60
CA CYS A 123 -11.16 -37.64 -20.62
C CYS A 123 -10.30 -37.30 -19.37
N VAL A 124 -10.74 -37.76 -18.20
CA VAL A 124 -10.04 -38.40 -17.05
C VAL A 124 -8.55 -38.09 -16.73
N GLU A 125 -8.38 -37.55 -15.52
CA GLU A 125 -7.39 -37.78 -14.43
C GLU A 125 -5.91 -38.05 -14.74
N GLU A 126 -5.00 -37.25 -14.16
CA GLU A 126 -4.23 -37.66 -12.97
C GLU A 126 -3.46 -36.48 -12.33
N SER A 127 -3.74 -36.28 -11.04
CA SER A 127 -2.81 -36.07 -9.94
C SER A 127 -1.41 -35.51 -10.23
N ASN A 128 -1.13 -34.29 -9.77
CA ASN A 128 0.14 -34.06 -9.09
C ASN A 128 0.02 -33.00 -8.00
N SER A 129 0.40 -33.43 -6.81
CA SER A 129 0.40 -32.68 -5.56
C SER A 129 1.38 -31.52 -5.60
N CYS A 130 0.95 -30.38 -5.08
CA CYS A 130 1.82 -29.49 -4.31
C CYS A 130 0.97 -28.86 -3.22
N THR A 131 1.27 -29.22 -1.98
CA THR A 131 0.85 -28.50 -0.78
C THR A 131 1.46 -27.11 -0.83
N ASP A 132 0.75 -26.15 -1.42
CA ASP A 132 1.10 -24.74 -1.31
C ASP A 132 0.44 -24.19 -0.04
N LEU A 133 1.28 -23.83 0.93
CA LEU A 133 0.87 -23.16 2.16
C LEU A 133 0.06 -21.92 1.78
N GLY A 134 -1.24 -21.93 2.12
CA GLY A 134 -2.26 -20.96 1.68
C GLY A 134 -2.12 -19.55 2.26
N LEU A 135 -0.93 -18.95 2.21
CA LEU A 135 -0.79 -17.50 2.23
C LEU A 135 -1.02 -17.02 0.79
N LYS A 136 -2.26 -16.61 0.49
CA LYS A 136 -2.56 -15.99 -0.81
C LYS A 136 -1.87 -14.63 -0.85
N LEU A 137 -0.63 -14.64 -1.33
CA LEU A 137 0.13 -13.44 -1.64
C LEU A 137 -0.71 -12.56 -2.59
N PRO A 138 -0.67 -11.23 -2.44
CA PRO A 138 -1.34 -10.35 -3.37
C PRO A 138 -0.97 -10.74 -4.80
N GLN A 139 -1.98 -10.88 -5.66
CA GLN A 139 -1.78 -11.28 -7.04
C GLN A 139 -0.82 -10.29 -7.70
N ILE A 140 0.32 -10.77 -8.17
CA ILE A 140 1.32 -9.92 -8.84
C ILE A 140 0.66 -9.32 -10.07
N GLN A 141 0.46 -8.00 -10.06
CA GLN A 141 -0.09 -7.27 -11.20
C GLN A 141 1.06 -6.87 -12.11
N ILE A 142 1.01 -7.33 -13.36
CA ILE A 142 1.96 -6.88 -14.39
C ILE A 142 1.54 -5.48 -14.82
N ASN A 143 2.45 -4.53 -14.69
CA ASN A 143 2.25 -3.17 -15.18
C ASN A 143 2.12 -3.18 -16.71
N LYS A 144 1.18 -2.39 -17.24
CA LYS A 144 1.04 -2.23 -18.70
C LYS A 144 2.27 -1.57 -19.29
N PHE A 145 2.74 -2.08 -20.42
CA PHE A 145 3.91 -1.58 -21.13
C PHE A 145 3.48 -0.76 -22.36
N ASP A 146 3.89 0.51 -22.37
CA ASP A 146 3.56 1.51 -23.39
C ASP A 146 4.60 1.65 -24.52
N GLY A 147 5.77 1.04 -24.35
CA GLY A 147 6.92 1.20 -25.26
C GLY A 147 8.04 2.05 -24.68
N ALA A 148 7.95 2.51 -23.43
CA ALA A 148 9.04 3.23 -22.78
C ALA A 148 10.26 2.31 -22.55
N TYR A 149 11.36 2.52 -23.30
CA TYR A 149 12.57 1.68 -23.22
C TYR A 149 13.05 1.42 -21.77
N PHE A 150 13.03 2.42 -20.89
CA PHE A 150 13.47 2.28 -19.50
C PHE A 150 12.60 1.35 -18.64
N ARG A 151 11.34 1.10 -19.04
CA ARG A 151 10.45 0.12 -18.39
C ARG A 151 10.50 -1.26 -19.04
N TRP A 152 11.21 -1.39 -20.17
CA TRP A 152 11.25 -2.64 -20.93
C TRP A 152 11.86 -3.78 -20.12
N LEU A 153 12.98 -3.55 -19.42
CA LEU A 153 13.63 -4.59 -18.61
C LEU A 153 12.70 -5.11 -17.51
N GLU A 154 12.08 -4.21 -16.75
CA GLU A 154 11.13 -4.56 -15.68
C GLU A 154 9.92 -5.35 -16.22
N PHE A 155 9.33 -4.88 -17.33
CA PHE A 155 8.22 -5.57 -17.98
C PHE A 155 8.64 -6.94 -18.52
N LYS A 156 9.76 -7.01 -19.24
CA LYS A 156 10.27 -8.25 -19.83
C LYS A 156 10.53 -9.28 -18.75
N ASP A 157 11.29 -8.94 -17.72
CA ASP A 157 11.64 -9.88 -16.64
C ASP A 157 10.38 -10.37 -15.91
N THR A 158 9.42 -9.49 -15.65
CA THR A 158 8.17 -9.86 -14.97
C THR A 158 7.30 -10.77 -15.86
N PHE A 159 7.09 -10.39 -17.12
CA PHE A 159 6.28 -11.16 -18.06
C PHE A 159 6.94 -12.50 -18.41
N GLU A 160 8.26 -12.51 -18.54
CA GLU A 160 9.02 -13.71 -18.88
C GLU A 160 8.91 -14.76 -17.78
N ASN A 161 9.07 -14.35 -16.52
CA ASN A 161 8.96 -15.26 -15.38
C ASN A 161 7.53 -15.73 -15.09
N LEU A 162 6.53 -14.86 -15.24
CA LEU A 162 5.15 -15.21 -14.89
C LEU A 162 4.39 -15.94 -16.01
N ILE A 163 4.65 -15.59 -17.27
CA ILE A 163 3.85 -16.01 -18.42
C ILE A 163 4.69 -16.73 -19.47
N HIS A 164 5.80 -16.16 -19.94
CA HIS A 164 6.57 -16.73 -21.05
C HIS A 164 7.16 -18.10 -20.69
N ASN A 165 7.81 -18.22 -19.53
CA ASN A 165 8.48 -19.45 -19.07
C ASN A 165 7.52 -20.44 -18.39
N ASN A 166 6.24 -20.10 -18.29
CA ASN A 166 5.24 -20.97 -17.67
C ASN A 166 4.67 -21.95 -18.70
N ASP A 167 5.10 -23.21 -18.64
CA ASP A 167 4.66 -24.28 -19.56
C ASP A 167 3.21 -24.71 -19.37
N ARG A 168 2.59 -24.34 -18.24
CA ARG A 168 1.17 -24.62 -17.98
C ARG A 168 0.23 -23.73 -18.79
N ILE A 169 0.74 -22.64 -19.37
CA ILE A 169 -0.06 -21.70 -20.16
C ILE A 169 0.12 -22.04 -21.66
N PRO A 170 -0.95 -22.36 -22.39
CA PRO A 170 -0.86 -22.57 -23.84
C PRO A 170 -0.36 -21.32 -24.58
N PRO A 171 0.40 -21.45 -25.69
CA PRO A 171 0.95 -20.30 -26.43
C PRO A 171 -0.10 -19.27 -26.89
N ILE A 172 -1.29 -19.74 -27.29
CA ILE A 172 -2.43 -18.87 -27.65
C ILE A 172 -2.85 -17.97 -26.47
N ASN A 173 -2.90 -18.53 -25.26
CA ASN A 173 -3.25 -17.78 -24.04
C ASN A 173 -2.12 -16.81 -23.66
N LYS A 174 -0.85 -17.23 -23.81
CA LYS A 174 0.31 -16.33 -23.63
C LYS A 174 0.19 -15.12 -24.56
N PHE A 175 -0.29 -15.31 -25.79
CA PHE A 175 -0.49 -14.21 -26.72
C PHE A 175 -1.63 -13.27 -26.31
N HIS A 176 -2.77 -13.80 -25.86
CA HIS A 176 -3.84 -12.96 -25.31
C HIS A 176 -3.37 -12.14 -24.11
N TYR A 177 -2.59 -12.72 -23.20
CA TYR A 177 -1.98 -11.98 -22.10
C TYR A 177 -0.99 -10.93 -22.61
N LEU A 178 -0.11 -11.28 -23.56
CA LEU A 178 0.83 -10.33 -24.13
C LEU A 178 0.10 -9.09 -24.67
N ILE A 179 -0.97 -9.28 -25.46
CA ILE A 179 -1.76 -8.18 -26.02
C ILE A 179 -2.41 -7.33 -24.91
N SER A 180 -2.96 -7.96 -23.87
CA SER A 180 -3.68 -7.23 -22.81
C SER A 180 -2.78 -6.35 -21.92
N TYR A 181 -1.50 -6.72 -21.80
CA TYR A 181 -0.50 -5.95 -21.05
C TYR A 181 0.27 -4.94 -21.90
N LEU A 182 0.06 -4.89 -23.21
CA LEU A 182 0.68 -3.90 -24.10
C LEU A 182 -0.29 -2.75 -24.37
N GLN A 183 0.26 -1.54 -24.47
CA GLN A 183 -0.47 -0.34 -24.84
C GLN A 183 0.40 0.57 -25.72
N GLY A 184 -0.21 1.60 -26.30
CA GLY A 184 0.51 2.63 -27.07
C GLY A 184 1.35 2.04 -28.21
N ASP A 185 2.62 2.44 -28.27
CA ASP A 185 3.52 2.04 -29.34
C ASP A 185 3.92 0.57 -29.25
N ALA A 186 4.02 0.00 -28.04
CA ALA A 186 4.34 -1.41 -27.88
C ALA A 186 3.23 -2.32 -28.40
N ALA A 187 1.96 -1.95 -28.21
CA ALA A 187 0.83 -2.67 -28.81
C ALA A 187 0.83 -2.59 -30.35
N ARG A 188 1.23 -1.42 -30.90
CA ARG A 188 1.33 -1.19 -32.35
C ARG A 188 2.40 -2.06 -33.01
N VAL A 189 3.47 -2.42 -32.30
CA VAL A 189 4.55 -3.28 -32.83
C VAL A 189 4.01 -4.66 -33.23
N ILE A 190 3.05 -5.20 -32.49
CA ILE A 190 2.50 -6.54 -32.71
C ILE A 190 1.08 -6.54 -33.31
N SER A 191 0.53 -5.38 -33.67
CA SER A 191 -0.87 -5.26 -34.12
C SER A 191 -1.16 -6.00 -35.43
N ASN A 192 -0.11 -6.26 -36.23
CA ASN A 192 -0.25 -6.92 -37.53
C ASN A 192 -0.26 -8.46 -37.43
N PHE A 193 -0.06 -9.01 -36.24
CA PHE A 193 -0.12 -10.46 -36.02
C PHE A 193 -1.55 -10.88 -35.71
N GLU A 194 -2.05 -11.89 -36.43
CA GLU A 194 -3.28 -12.58 -36.05
C GLU A 194 -3.06 -13.36 -34.76
N VAL A 195 -4.03 -13.32 -33.84
CA VAL A 195 -3.95 -14.00 -32.55
C VAL A 195 -4.01 -15.51 -32.74
N SER A 196 -2.83 -16.13 -32.80
CA SER A 196 -2.64 -17.57 -33.04
C SER A 196 -1.46 -18.10 -32.22
N ALA A 197 -1.51 -19.37 -31.83
CA ALA A 197 -0.43 -20.03 -31.09
C ALA A 197 0.91 -19.96 -31.83
N ASN A 198 0.89 -20.08 -33.15
CA ASN A 198 2.10 -20.06 -34.00
C ASN A 198 2.74 -18.66 -34.04
N ASN A 199 1.93 -17.62 -33.93
CA ASN A 199 2.37 -16.22 -34.05
C ASN A 199 2.91 -15.66 -32.74
N TYR A 200 2.62 -16.30 -31.60
CA TYR A 200 3.06 -15.83 -30.27
C TYR A 200 4.58 -15.64 -30.20
N VAL A 201 5.35 -16.65 -30.60
CA VAL A 201 6.82 -16.63 -30.53
C VAL A 201 7.37 -15.48 -31.38
N SER A 202 6.87 -15.33 -32.61
CA SER A 202 7.28 -14.26 -33.51
C SER A 202 6.92 -12.86 -32.96
N ALA A 203 5.75 -12.71 -32.34
CA ALA A 203 5.33 -11.45 -31.73
C ALA A 203 6.21 -11.08 -30.52
N TRP A 204 6.54 -12.07 -29.68
CA TRP A 204 7.44 -11.88 -28.53
C TRP A 204 8.86 -11.52 -28.96
N ASP A 205 9.39 -12.21 -29.96
CA ASP A 205 10.72 -11.96 -30.50
C ASP A 205 10.83 -10.59 -31.17
N LEU A 206 9.76 -10.13 -31.84
CA LEU A 206 9.72 -8.79 -32.42
C LEU A 206 9.76 -7.69 -31.34
N LEU A 207 9.01 -7.86 -30.24
CA LEU A 207 9.07 -6.94 -29.10
C LEU A 207 10.46 -6.93 -28.47
N CYS A 208 11.05 -8.11 -28.25
CA CYS A 208 12.41 -8.24 -27.77
C CYS A 208 13.40 -7.54 -28.70
N SER A 209 13.33 -7.78 -30.01
CA SER A 209 14.23 -7.16 -30.98
C SER A 209 14.10 -5.64 -31.01
N ARG A 210 12.88 -5.11 -30.85
CA ARG A 210 12.61 -3.68 -30.89
C ARG A 210 13.08 -2.96 -29.62
N TYR A 211 12.78 -3.52 -28.46
CA TYR A 211 12.96 -2.85 -27.17
C TYR A 211 14.19 -3.31 -26.37
N ASN A 212 14.76 -4.49 -26.68
CA ASN A 212 16.02 -4.96 -26.10
C ASN A 212 17.25 -4.30 -26.76
N ASN A 213 17.15 -3.00 -27.04
CA ASN A 213 18.24 -2.22 -27.59
C ASN A 213 19.17 -1.78 -26.45
N LYS A 214 20.15 -2.63 -26.13
CA LYS A 214 21.14 -2.38 -25.06
C LYS A 214 21.77 -0.98 -25.16
N ARG A 215 22.07 -0.51 -26.38
CA ARG A 215 22.67 0.82 -26.59
C ARG A 215 21.75 1.95 -26.11
N ILE A 216 20.46 1.87 -26.41
CA ILE A 216 19.48 2.90 -25.97
C ILE A 216 19.31 2.85 -24.45
N LEU A 217 19.24 1.65 -23.87
CA LEU A 217 19.12 1.47 -22.42
C LEU A 217 20.35 2.02 -21.67
N ILE A 218 21.55 1.69 -22.15
CA ILE A 218 22.81 2.23 -21.62
C ILE A 218 22.80 3.75 -21.70
N ASN A 219 22.50 4.31 -22.88
CA ASN A 219 22.46 5.77 -23.06
C ASN A 219 21.42 6.44 -22.15
N HIS A 220 20.28 5.79 -21.90
CA HIS A 220 19.26 6.31 -21.00
C HIS A 220 19.80 6.44 -19.56
N HIS A 221 20.36 5.36 -19.00
CA HIS A 221 20.89 5.37 -17.64
C HIS A 221 22.10 6.30 -17.51
N LEU A 222 22.99 6.36 -18.52
CA LEU A 222 24.06 7.34 -18.55
C LEU A 222 23.51 8.77 -18.57
N ASN A 223 22.58 9.09 -19.46
CA ASN A 223 21.96 10.40 -19.51
C ASN A 223 21.25 10.76 -18.20
N SER A 224 20.65 9.79 -17.52
CA SER A 224 20.04 9.99 -16.21
C SER A 224 21.09 10.43 -15.18
N ILE A 225 22.25 9.77 -15.13
CA ILE A 225 23.38 10.12 -14.25
C ILE A 225 23.97 11.50 -14.61
N PHE A 226 24.24 11.77 -15.90
CA PHE A 226 24.84 13.04 -16.35
C PHE A 226 23.91 14.24 -16.13
N ASN A 227 22.60 14.05 -16.29
CA ASN A 227 21.60 15.12 -16.19
C ASN A 227 20.97 15.26 -14.79
N ILE A 228 21.60 14.68 -13.77
CA ILE A 228 21.23 14.96 -12.38
C ILE A 228 21.27 16.47 -12.14
N LYS A 229 20.17 17.01 -11.62
CA LYS A 229 20.03 18.43 -11.30
C LYS A 229 20.85 18.76 -10.06
N GLN A 230 21.52 19.90 -10.08
CA GLN A 230 22.24 20.43 -8.92
C GLN A 230 21.25 20.72 -7.79
N LEU A 231 21.65 20.39 -6.56
CA LEU A 231 20.92 20.69 -5.35
C LEU A 231 21.14 22.16 -4.97
N PRO A 232 20.09 23.01 -4.97
CA PRO A 232 20.26 24.44 -4.68
C PRO A 232 20.45 24.71 -3.19
N ARG A 233 20.05 23.77 -2.33
CA ARG A 233 20.12 23.87 -0.87
C ARG A 233 20.14 22.48 -0.25
N GLU A 234 20.57 22.43 1.00
CA GLU A 234 20.54 21.21 1.81
C GLU A 234 19.12 20.65 1.93
N SER A 235 18.95 19.36 1.64
CA SER A 235 17.69 18.65 1.83
C SER A 235 17.93 17.17 2.03
N GLU A 236 17.39 16.63 3.13
CA GLU A 236 17.47 15.22 3.48
C GLU A 236 16.87 14.33 2.40
N ARG A 237 15.72 14.73 1.84
CA ARG A 237 15.03 13.98 0.77
C ARG A 237 15.84 13.99 -0.52
N ALA A 238 16.42 15.14 -0.85
CA ALA A 238 17.14 15.29 -2.10
C ALA A 238 18.47 14.51 -2.09
N LEU A 239 19.17 14.47 -0.95
CA LEU A 239 20.39 13.67 -0.77
C LEU A 239 20.09 12.17 -0.87
N ARG A 240 19.03 11.68 -0.21
CA ARG A 240 18.64 10.26 -0.32
C ARG A 240 18.20 9.90 -1.74
N PHE A 241 17.38 10.75 -2.36
CA PHE A 241 16.97 10.56 -3.76
C PHE A 241 18.16 10.51 -4.71
N LEU A 242 19.19 11.34 -4.49
CA LEU A 242 20.42 11.34 -5.28
C LEU A 242 21.13 9.97 -5.19
N VAL A 243 21.31 9.45 -3.98
CA VAL A 243 21.93 8.12 -3.76
C VAL A 243 21.10 7.02 -4.39
N ASP A 244 19.78 7.02 -4.19
CA ASP A 244 18.87 6.01 -4.72
C ASP A 244 18.88 5.99 -6.26
N GLN A 245 18.80 7.18 -6.88
CA GLN A 245 18.76 7.31 -8.33
C GLN A 245 20.06 6.82 -8.99
N VAL A 246 21.22 7.24 -8.48
CA VAL A 246 22.52 6.81 -9.05
C VAL A 246 22.74 5.32 -8.82
N THR A 247 22.40 4.82 -7.63
CA THR A 247 22.51 3.39 -7.31
C THR A 247 21.63 2.56 -8.24
N LYS A 248 20.39 3.00 -8.49
CA LYS A 248 19.49 2.36 -9.47
C LYS A 248 20.10 2.32 -10.87
N ASP A 249 20.60 3.45 -11.36
CA ASP A 249 21.16 3.55 -12.71
C ASP A 249 22.47 2.74 -12.85
N LEU A 250 23.35 2.73 -11.85
CA LEU A 250 24.56 1.90 -11.85
C LEU A 250 24.26 0.40 -11.81
N ARG A 251 23.24 -0.03 -11.04
CA ARG A 251 22.81 -1.44 -11.04
C ARG A 251 22.24 -1.86 -12.39
N ALA A 252 21.45 -1.00 -13.03
CA ALA A 252 20.91 -1.27 -14.37
C ALA A 252 22.02 -1.30 -15.43
N LEU A 253 23.03 -0.43 -15.33
CA LEU A 253 24.19 -0.47 -16.22
C LEU A 253 25.04 -1.73 -16.01
N ALA A 254 25.20 -2.20 -14.76
CA ALA A 254 25.86 -3.45 -14.45
C ALA A 254 25.13 -4.67 -15.06
N SER A 255 23.80 -4.73 -14.96
CA SER A 255 23.02 -5.82 -15.58
C SER A 255 23.07 -5.80 -17.12
N LEU A 256 23.34 -4.63 -17.71
CA LEU A 256 23.61 -4.46 -19.15
C LEU A 256 25.07 -4.77 -19.53
N GLY A 257 25.90 -5.22 -18.59
CA GLY A 257 27.28 -5.64 -18.80
C GLY A 257 28.31 -4.52 -18.76
N GLN A 258 27.97 -3.35 -18.21
CA GLN A 258 28.93 -2.25 -18.04
C GLN A 258 29.77 -2.41 -16.77
N PRO A 259 31.06 -2.03 -16.78
CA PRO A 259 31.99 -2.23 -15.66
C PRO A 259 31.84 -1.14 -14.57
N THR A 260 30.65 -1.03 -13.98
CA THR A 260 30.31 0.05 -13.03
C THR A 260 31.13 0.05 -11.74
N HIS A 261 31.69 -1.10 -11.35
CA HIS A 261 32.56 -1.26 -10.18
C HIS A 261 33.89 -0.49 -10.26
N THR A 262 34.26 0.02 -11.43
CA THR A 262 35.50 0.79 -11.64
C THR A 262 35.24 2.30 -11.73
N TRP A 263 33.99 2.74 -11.61
CA TRP A 263 33.61 4.12 -11.90
C TRP A 263 33.57 5.03 -10.68
N ASP A 264 33.93 4.52 -9.50
CA ASP A 264 33.85 5.22 -8.21
C ASP A 264 34.39 6.64 -8.28
N THR A 265 35.61 6.84 -8.76
CA THR A 265 36.23 8.18 -8.87
C THR A 265 35.42 9.13 -9.75
N LEU A 266 34.93 8.65 -10.91
CA LEU A 266 34.15 9.45 -11.84
C LEU A 266 32.79 9.83 -11.24
N ILE A 267 32.12 8.86 -10.62
CA ILE A 267 30.80 9.05 -10.01
C ILE A 267 30.92 9.99 -8.82
N VAL A 268 31.88 9.77 -7.92
CA VAL A 268 32.11 10.65 -6.75
C VAL A 268 32.38 12.08 -7.22
N PHE A 269 33.24 12.28 -8.22
CA PHE A 269 33.51 13.61 -8.78
C PHE A 269 32.24 14.26 -9.35
N MET A 270 31.50 13.55 -10.19
CA MET A 270 30.26 14.05 -10.79
C MET A 270 29.22 14.41 -9.73
N LEU A 271 28.96 13.53 -8.76
CA LEU A 271 27.97 13.78 -7.72
C LEU A 271 28.40 14.90 -6.77
N SER A 272 29.69 15.00 -6.42
CA SER A 272 30.21 16.11 -5.62
C SER A 272 29.87 17.45 -6.26
N SER A 273 29.96 17.56 -7.60
CA SER A 273 29.60 18.78 -8.33
C SER A 273 28.10 19.12 -8.31
N LYS A 274 27.23 18.17 -7.91
CA LYS A 274 25.78 18.36 -7.84
C LYS A 274 25.30 18.73 -6.43
N LEU A 275 26.17 18.66 -5.42
CA LEU A 275 25.83 19.03 -4.05
C LEU A 275 25.70 20.55 -3.90
N ASP A 276 24.98 20.97 -2.87
CA ASP A 276 25.00 22.36 -2.43
C ASP A 276 26.33 22.66 -1.70
N ASN A 277 26.66 23.96 -1.56
CA ASN A 277 27.94 24.39 -0.99
C ASN A 277 28.19 23.90 0.44
N ASN A 278 27.15 23.82 1.28
CA ASN A 278 27.31 23.40 2.68
C ASN A 278 27.59 21.91 2.75
N THR A 279 26.84 21.10 2.02
CA THR A 279 27.07 19.65 1.96
C THR A 279 28.42 19.33 1.33
N LEU A 280 28.81 20.04 0.27
CA LEU A 280 30.12 19.87 -0.36
C LEU A 280 31.26 20.21 0.60
N LEU A 281 31.16 21.30 1.36
CA LEU A 281 32.17 21.67 2.36
C LEU A 281 32.31 20.57 3.42
N LYS A 282 31.20 20.03 3.92
CA LYS A 282 31.22 18.91 4.88
C LYS A 282 31.80 17.64 4.29
N TRP A 283 31.59 17.40 3.00
CA TRP A 283 32.22 16.28 2.32
C TRP A 283 33.74 16.43 2.25
N GLU A 284 34.25 17.62 1.94
CA GLU A 284 35.71 17.85 1.90
C GLU A 284 36.36 17.75 3.29
N GLU A 285 35.67 18.18 4.35
CA GLU A 285 36.11 17.96 5.74
C GLU A 285 36.27 16.46 6.04
N VAL A 286 35.26 15.65 5.70
CA VAL A 286 35.29 14.20 5.92
C VAL A 286 36.34 13.52 5.04
N ARG A 287 36.41 13.90 3.75
CA ARG A 287 37.40 13.36 2.81
C ARG A 287 38.83 13.56 3.31
N SER A 288 39.12 14.72 3.89
CA SER A 288 40.45 15.03 4.45
C SER A 288 40.82 14.14 5.65
N SER A 289 39.85 13.48 6.27
CA SER A 289 40.03 12.58 7.42
C SER A 289 40.02 11.09 7.08
N LEU A 290 39.78 10.72 5.81
CA LEU A 290 39.76 9.32 5.38
C LEU A 290 41.18 8.81 5.17
N ASP A 291 41.43 7.57 5.62
CA ASP A 291 42.67 6.85 5.33
C ASP A 291 42.66 6.38 3.86
N GLY A 292 43.36 7.11 2.99
CA GLY A 292 43.56 6.78 1.57
C GLY A 292 43.37 7.99 0.64
N ASP A 293 44.16 8.05 -0.44
CA ASP A 293 44.22 9.22 -1.33
C ASP A 293 42.93 9.47 -2.13
N VAL A 294 42.10 8.45 -2.38
CA VAL A 294 40.90 8.56 -3.23
C VAL A 294 39.71 7.87 -2.55
N PRO A 295 38.62 8.60 -2.25
CA PRO A 295 37.43 8.01 -1.66
C PRO A 295 36.70 7.11 -2.66
N ASN A 296 36.20 5.98 -2.19
CA ASN A 296 35.35 5.10 -2.98
C ASN A 296 33.88 5.52 -2.92
N LEU A 297 33.05 4.93 -3.79
CA LEU A 297 31.64 5.32 -3.90
C LEU A 297 30.82 4.95 -2.66
N GLU A 298 31.17 3.86 -1.98
CA GLU A 298 30.51 3.41 -0.75
C GLU A 298 30.72 4.40 0.40
N GLN A 299 31.96 4.89 0.59
CA GLN A 299 32.30 5.93 1.56
C GLN A 299 31.52 7.22 1.30
N PHE A 300 31.42 7.62 0.02
CA PHE A 300 30.66 8.81 -0.36
C PHE A 300 29.15 8.65 -0.10
N TYR A 301 28.57 7.50 -0.45
CA TYR A 301 27.17 7.22 -0.15
C TYR A 301 26.88 7.20 1.35
N LYS A 302 27.77 6.60 2.14
CA LYS A 302 27.68 6.63 3.60
C LYS A 302 27.63 8.06 4.12
N PHE A 303 28.54 8.93 3.67
CA PHE A 303 28.51 10.34 4.02
C PHE A 303 27.18 11.03 3.67
N LEU A 304 26.66 10.83 2.45
CA LEU A 304 25.41 11.47 2.03
C LEU A 304 24.20 11.01 2.85
N ILE A 305 24.15 9.72 3.21
CA ILE A 305 23.10 9.14 4.05
C ILE A 305 23.22 9.70 5.48
N ASP A 306 24.42 9.68 6.07
CA ASP A 306 24.68 10.21 7.42
C ASP A 306 24.32 11.71 7.48
N ARG A 307 24.66 12.49 6.44
CA ARG A 307 24.27 13.90 6.34
C ARG A 307 22.75 14.07 6.26
N ALA A 308 22.06 13.24 5.50
CA ALA A 308 20.60 13.28 5.42
C ALA A 308 19.93 12.95 6.77
N ASP A 309 20.47 11.98 7.52
CA ASP A 309 19.98 11.62 8.86
C ASP A 309 20.15 12.77 9.87
N ILE A 310 21.29 13.48 9.81
CA ILE A 310 21.53 14.68 10.62
C ILE A 310 20.52 15.78 10.27
N LEU A 311 20.33 16.07 8.98
CA LEU A 311 19.36 17.08 8.52
C LEU A 311 17.93 16.74 8.93
N GLU A 312 17.55 15.46 8.88
CA GLU A 312 16.24 15.01 9.33
C GLU A 312 16.06 15.21 10.84
N SER A 313 17.09 14.89 11.64
CA SER A 313 17.08 15.07 13.09
C SER A 313 16.94 16.55 13.48
N LEU A 314 17.69 17.44 12.82
CA LEU A 314 17.59 18.88 13.03
C LEU A 314 16.22 19.43 12.62
N ASN A 315 15.65 18.94 11.51
CA ASN A 315 14.32 19.34 11.06
C ASN A 315 13.20 18.86 11.97
N ARG A 316 13.37 17.73 12.68
CA ARG A 316 12.42 17.28 13.72
C ARG A 316 12.47 18.19 14.93
N ASN A 317 13.67 18.58 15.38
CA ASN A 317 13.85 19.47 16.53
C ASN A 317 13.30 20.88 16.27
N ASN A 318 13.46 21.41 15.05
CA ASN A 318 12.89 22.70 14.67
C ASN A 318 11.34 22.70 14.65
N LYS A 319 10.69 21.54 14.53
CA LYS A 319 9.22 21.42 14.60
C LYS A 319 8.70 21.33 16.03
N SER A 320 9.49 20.83 16.99
CA SER A 320 9.11 20.82 18.40
C SER A 320 9.14 22.22 19.05
N ASP A 321 10.02 23.11 18.58
CA ASP A 321 10.17 24.46 19.16
C ASP A 321 9.12 25.48 18.71
N ILE A 322 8.32 25.18 17.67
CA ILE A 322 7.24 26.07 17.20
C ILE A 322 5.97 25.97 18.09
N ASN A 323 5.86 24.95 18.95
CA ASN A 323 4.68 24.74 19.81
C ASN A 323 4.76 25.35 21.22
N VAL A 324 5.79 26.15 21.54
CA VAL A 324 5.89 26.81 22.85
C VAL A 324 5.92 28.34 22.69
N SER A 325 4.73 28.95 22.65
CA SER A 325 4.33 30.14 23.43
C SER A 325 3.19 30.93 22.78
N LYS A 326 2.02 30.94 23.43
CA LYS A 326 1.26 32.19 23.62
C LYS A 326 1.00 32.34 25.13
N PRO A 327 1.51 33.40 25.80
CA PRO A 327 1.13 33.67 27.18
C PRO A 327 -0.32 34.17 27.21
N HIS A 328 -1.16 33.48 27.97
CA HIS A 328 -2.54 33.87 28.22
C HIS A 328 -2.56 34.96 29.30
N VAL A 329 -2.80 36.21 28.90
CA VAL A 329 -3.09 37.31 29.84
C VAL A 329 -4.50 37.09 30.39
N GLN A 330 -4.60 36.75 31.67
CA GLN A 330 -5.87 36.69 32.40
C GLN A 330 -6.31 38.11 32.78
N VAL A 331 -7.36 38.61 32.12
CA VAL A 331 -8.09 39.80 32.56
C VAL A 331 -9.04 39.37 33.68
N ARG A 332 -8.78 39.82 34.92
CA ARG A 332 -9.74 39.73 36.03
C ARG A 332 -10.88 40.72 35.77
N SER A 333 -12.10 40.22 35.62
CA SER A 333 -13.30 41.05 35.65
C SER A 333 -13.73 41.30 37.10
N THR A 334 -13.82 42.56 37.51
CA THR A 334 -14.56 42.97 38.71
C THR A 334 -15.76 43.77 38.26
N TYR A 335 -16.95 43.26 38.60
CA TYR A 335 -18.23 43.94 38.50
C TYR A 335 -18.20 45.23 39.33
N ASN A 336 -18.70 46.34 38.78
CA ASN A 336 -19.58 47.21 39.56
C ASN A 336 -20.53 48.02 38.66
N ASN A 337 -21.77 48.14 39.14
CA ASN A 337 -22.95 48.68 38.47
C ASN A 337 -23.09 50.22 38.60
N ASN A 338 -23.80 50.78 37.62
CA ASN A 338 -24.67 51.98 37.64
C ASN A 338 -24.02 53.38 37.82
N TYR A 339 -24.29 54.30 36.87
CA TYR A 339 -25.39 55.29 36.93
C TYR A 339 -25.55 56.02 35.56
N ASN A 340 -26.81 56.26 35.16
CA ASN A 340 -27.24 57.17 34.10
C ASN A 340 -26.84 58.64 34.39
N THR A 341 -26.65 59.47 33.35
CA THR A 341 -27.47 60.69 33.06
C THR A 341 -26.88 61.46 31.85
N MET A 342 -27.80 62.08 31.10
CA MET A 342 -27.69 62.79 29.82
C MET A 342 -26.79 64.04 29.79
N VAL A 343 -26.45 64.49 28.56
CA VAL A 343 -26.79 65.79 27.91
C VAL A 343 -25.65 66.27 26.99
N GLY A 344 -25.98 66.61 25.73
CA GLY A 344 -25.33 67.72 25.00
C GLY A 344 -24.71 67.44 23.63
N GLU A 345 -25.52 67.55 22.58
CA GLU A 345 -25.12 67.99 21.22
C GLU A 345 -25.27 69.54 21.13
N PRO A 346 -24.93 70.29 20.03
CA PRO A 346 -24.20 69.97 18.79
C PRO A 346 -23.31 71.14 18.20
N THR A 347 -22.79 70.94 16.97
CA THR A 347 -22.48 71.95 15.88
C THR A 347 -21.26 72.90 16.02
N MET A 348 -20.47 73.35 15.01
CA MET A 348 -20.45 73.39 13.53
C MET A 348 -19.01 73.72 13.03
N LEU A 349 -18.60 73.32 11.82
CA LEU A 349 -18.24 74.23 10.70
C LEU A 349 -17.61 73.52 9.48
N ASN A 350 -18.37 73.61 8.38
CA ASN A 350 -18.08 73.61 6.94
C ASN A 350 -16.63 73.68 6.42
N GLY A 351 -16.42 73.06 5.26
CA GLY A 351 -15.39 73.48 4.30
C GLY A 351 -15.12 72.48 3.16
N ASP A 352 -15.97 72.50 2.13
CA ASP A 352 -15.83 71.82 0.84
C ASP A 352 -14.50 72.08 0.09
N LEU A 353 -14.14 71.12 -0.79
CA LEU A 353 -13.61 71.23 -2.18
C LEU A 353 -12.69 70.00 -2.46
N LEU A 354 -13.12 68.97 -3.20
CA LEU A 354 -13.12 68.85 -4.68
C LEU A 354 -11.85 69.47 -5.29
N GLU A 355 -11.02 68.86 -6.14
CA GLU A 355 -11.21 67.77 -7.08
C GLU A 355 -9.83 67.40 -7.70
N ARG A 356 -9.75 66.19 -8.26
CA ARG A 356 -9.03 65.79 -9.50
C ARG A 356 -7.54 66.13 -9.67
N ARG A 357 -6.75 65.07 -9.89
CA ARG A 357 -6.25 64.79 -11.26
C ARG A 357 -5.87 63.32 -11.45
N ARG A 358 -6.57 62.68 -12.39
CA ARG A 358 -6.22 61.44 -13.09
C ARG A 358 -5.61 61.84 -14.44
N ASP A 359 -4.91 60.89 -15.06
CA ASP A 359 -4.49 60.83 -16.47
C ASP A 359 -3.17 61.58 -16.80
N LEU A 360 -2.24 61.10 -17.63
CA LEU A 360 -2.16 59.95 -18.55
C LEU A 360 -0.74 59.95 -19.19
N LEU A 361 -0.33 58.82 -19.80
CA LEU A 361 0.70 58.64 -20.85
C LEU A 361 2.18 58.72 -20.37
N GLY A 362 3.09 57.80 -20.67
CA GLY A 362 3.21 56.88 -21.80
C GLY A 362 4.44 57.29 -22.62
N CYS A 363 5.50 56.47 -22.65
CA CYS A 363 6.42 56.37 -23.78
C CYS A 363 7.45 55.24 -23.59
N LYS A 364 7.56 54.40 -24.62
CA LYS A 364 8.58 53.37 -24.84
C LYS A 364 9.95 53.99 -25.15
N ALA A 365 11.03 53.32 -24.75
CA ALA A 365 12.15 52.91 -25.60
C ALA A 365 13.01 51.91 -24.82
#